data_AF-A0A0L1KJH2-F1
#
_entry.id   AF-A0A0L1KJH2-F1
#
_cell.length_a   1.000
_cell.length_b   1.000
_cell.length_c   1.000
_cell.angle_alpha   90.00
_cell.angle_beta   90.00
_cell.angle_gamma   90.00
#
_symmetry.space_group_name_H-M   'P 1'
#
loop_
_entity.id
_entity.type
_entity.pdbx_description
1 polymer ?
#
loop_
_entity_poly.entity_id
_entity_poly.type
_entity_poly.pdbx_seq_one_letter_code
_entity_poly.pdbx_strand_id
1 'polypeptide(L)'
;MKLPIFTFHPPQLFLFELCFSDYPTFNSSAGMTKGKGKTPGVGGLLKHIARRPHKERLQPEERRHLGHLEKHKDYVSRAKLFHTKEDKIRELEKQVSQRNPEEFHFEMIHSSVDHRSGKHIRSVDDKRSTKQQMVLNARDIRYLEFRRNMLRREIATWKGKSCVPMPHASSDVRDAESLHEDDYFSHGSKRTSDDSLCVHTKFVYESDVESGVDKQDACLEASVSDGMVDSAGEEYTSAENQAYLRQTEHLYSRIDRVLQALKLQTNLIKKGRRKKIVLPNGNESYKWLTTRRKN
;
A
#
# COMPACT_ATOMS: atom_id res chain seq x y z
N MET A 1 -9.30 24.80 13.82
CA MET A 1 -9.74 24.93 12.41
C MET A 1 -10.15 23.54 11.92
N LYS A 2 -11.46 23.30 11.77
CA LYS A 2 -12.05 22.01 11.38
C LYS A 2 -12.35 22.05 9.88
N LEU A 3 -11.86 21.07 9.13
CA LEU A 3 -12.11 20.92 7.69
C LEU A 3 -13.54 20.36 7.46
N PRO A 4 -14.25 20.78 6.40
CA PRO A 4 -15.59 20.31 6.12
C PRO A 4 -15.57 18.92 5.46
N ILE A 5 -16.45 18.06 5.95
CA ILE A 5 -16.72 16.72 5.39
C ILE A 5 -17.65 16.90 4.21
N PHE A 6 -17.20 16.57 3.00
CA PHE A 6 -18.03 16.52 1.80
C PHE A 6 -18.88 15.24 1.82
N THR A 7 -20.20 15.40 2.01
CA THR A 7 -21.18 14.33 1.83
C THR A 7 -21.60 14.26 0.36
N PHE A 8 -21.47 13.08 -0.24
CA PHE A 8 -21.87 12.81 -1.62
C PHE A 8 -23.35 12.41 -1.63
N HIS A 9 -24.21 13.26 -2.20
CA HIS A 9 -25.64 13.01 -2.34
C HIS A 9 -25.90 12.26 -3.66
N PRO A 10 -26.57 11.09 -3.68
CA PRO A 10 -26.91 10.41 -4.92
C PRO A 10 -28.00 11.16 -5.72
N PRO A 11 -28.00 11.07 -7.06
CA PRO A 11 -28.95 11.77 -7.92
C PRO A 11 -30.36 11.18 -7.78
N GLN A 12 -31.35 12.07 -7.63
CA GLN A 12 -32.76 11.74 -7.72
C GLN A 12 -33.10 11.33 -9.17
N LEU A 13 -33.51 10.08 -9.36
CA LEU A 13 -34.11 9.62 -10.60
C LEU A 13 -35.61 9.95 -10.55
N PHE A 14 -36.03 10.86 -11.43
CA PHE A 14 -37.42 11.07 -11.79
C PHE A 14 -37.93 9.85 -12.55
N LEU A 15 -38.83 9.08 -11.93
CA LEU A 15 -39.65 8.09 -12.62
C LEU A 15 -40.88 8.79 -13.19
N PHE A 16 -40.90 8.95 -14.51
CA PHE A 16 -42.11 9.18 -15.28
C PHE A 16 -42.93 7.87 -15.26
N GLU A 17 -44.06 7.88 -14.56
CA GLU A 17 -45.11 6.88 -14.70
C GLU A 17 -45.72 6.99 -16.10
N LEU A 18 -45.28 6.13 -17.02
CA LEU A 18 -46.07 5.80 -18.21
C LEU A 18 -47.12 4.76 -17.79
N CYS A 19 -48.33 5.25 -17.59
CA CYS A 19 -49.54 4.46 -17.40
C CYS A 19 -49.86 3.74 -18.72
N PHE A 20 -49.34 2.54 -18.91
CA PHE A 20 -49.83 1.60 -19.93
C PHE A 20 -50.93 0.76 -19.30
N SER A 21 -52.13 1.00 -19.80
CA SER A 21 -53.38 0.37 -19.40
C SER A 21 -53.51 -0.99 -20.08
N ASP A 22 -52.99 -2.04 -19.44
CA ASP A 22 -53.36 -3.42 -19.77
C ASP A 22 -54.60 -3.80 -18.96
N TYR A 23 -55.77 -3.48 -19.52
CA TYR A 23 -57.06 -3.96 -19.02
C TYR A 23 -57.13 -5.49 -19.15
N PRO A 24 -57.31 -6.26 -18.06
CA PRO A 24 -57.73 -7.65 -18.19
C PRO A 24 -59.18 -7.68 -18.67
N THR A 25 -59.41 -8.26 -19.85
CA THR A 25 -60.75 -8.58 -20.36
C THR A 25 -61.44 -9.54 -19.38
N PHE A 26 -62.44 -9.03 -18.67
CA PHE A 26 -63.32 -9.77 -17.78
C PHE A 26 -64.22 -10.69 -18.63
N ASN A 27 -63.81 -11.94 -18.80
CA ASN A 27 -64.66 -12.98 -19.36
C ASN A 27 -65.75 -13.31 -18.33
N SER A 28 -66.91 -12.67 -18.46
CA SER A 28 -68.12 -12.99 -17.71
C SER A 28 -68.72 -14.30 -18.25
N SER A 29 -68.15 -15.43 -17.84
CA SER A 29 -68.89 -16.68 -17.80
C SER A 29 -69.32 -16.89 -16.35
N ALA A 30 -70.62 -16.69 -16.11
CA ALA A 30 -71.26 -16.97 -14.84
C ALA A 30 -71.23 -18.48 -14.57
N GLY A 31 -70.09 -18.95 -14.05
CA GLY A 31 -70.00 -20.23 -13.38
C GLY A 31 -70.78 -20.12 -12.09
N MET A 32 -72.00 -20.66 -12.08
CA MET A 32 -72.80 -20.92 -10.89
C MET A 32 -71.93 -21.65 -9.86
N THR A 33 -71.33 -20.91 -8.92
CA THR A 33 -70.69 -21.53 -7.76
C THR A 33 -71.82 -22.04 -6.89
N LYS A 34 -72.16 -23.32 -7.07
CA LYS A 34 -73.03 -24.06 -6.15
C LYS A 34 -72.55 -23.71 -4.74
N GLY A 35 -73.44 -23.12 -3.95
CA GLY A 35 -73.16 -22.76 -2.57
C GLY A 35 -72.63 -23.98 -1.82
N LYS A 36 -71.31 -24.06 -1.67
CA LYS A 36 -70.71 -24.82 -0.60
C LYS A 36 -70.83 -23.92 0.60
N GLY A 37 -71.85 -24.19 1.40
CA GLY A 37 -72.10 -23.50 2.66
C GLY A 37 -70.78 -23.30 3.38
N LYS A 38 -70.51 -22.05 3.75
CA LYS A 38 -69.49 -21.74 4.74
C LYS A 38 -70.00 -22.30 6.07
N THR A 39 -69.95 -23.61 6.26
CA THR A 39 -69.76 -24.15 7.60
C THR A 39 -68.48 -23.46 8.09
N PRO A 40 -68.48 -22.76 9.23
CA PRO A 40 -67.24 -22.37 9.86
C PRO A 40 -66.58 -23.66 10.35
N GLY A 41 -66.01 -24.43 9.42
CA GLY A 41 -65.09 -25.50 9.73
C GLY A 41 -63.99 -24.90 10.57
N VAL A 42 -63.52 -25.67 11.55
CA VAL A 42 -62.59 -25.32 12.63
C VAL A 42 -61.38 -24.46 12.21
N GLY A 43 -61.03 -24.43 10.93
CA GLY A 43 -60.03 -23.53 10.33
C GLY A 43 -60.37 -22.01 10.35
N GLY A 44 -61.58 -21.60 10.72
CA GLY A 44 -61.96 -20.18 10.87
C GLY A 44 -61.50 -19.55 12.20
N LEU A 45 -61.68 -20.27 13.32
CA LEU A 45 -61.31 -19.77 14.67
C LEU A 45 -59.78 -19.75 14.90
N LEU A 46 -59.05 -20.65 14.24
CA LEU A 46 -57.58 -20.76 14.32
C LEU A 46 -56.82 -19.59 13.67
N LYS A 47 -57.51 -18.68 12.99
CA LYS A 47 -56.89 -17.50 12.34
C LYS A 47 -56.56 -16.39 13.35
N HIS A 48 -57.29 -16.34 14.46
CA HIS A 48 -57.07 -15.34 15.54
C HIS A 48 -56.10 -15.83 16.61
N ILE A 49 -55.69 -17.11 16.57
CA ILE A 49 -54.64 -17.68 17.42
C ILE A 49 -53.40 -17.86 16.55
N ALA A 50 -52.37 -17.03 16.75
CA ALA A 50 -51.12 -17.15 16.04
C ALA A 50 -50.51 -18.56 16.29
N ARG A 51 -50.31 -19.33 15.21
CA ARG A 51 -49.62 -20.63 15.31
C ARG A 51 -48.16 -20.38 15.66
N ARG A 52 -47.65 -21.06 16.69
CA ARG A 52 -46.23 -20.97 17.06
C ARG A 52 -45.38 -21.55 15.90
N PRO A 53 -44.39 -20.80 15.38
CA PRO A 53 -43.48 -21.35 14.38
C PRO A 53 -42.60 -22.42 15.02
N HIS A 54 -42.43 -23.55 14.34
CA HIS A 54 -41.47 -24.57 14.75
C HIS A 54 -40.05 -24.07 14.44
N LYS A 55 -39.19 -24.01 15.46
CA LYS A 55 -37.78 -23.65 15.29
C LYS A 55 -37.01 -24.82 14.71
N GLU A 56 -36.08 -24.52 13.82
CA GLU A 56 -35.17 -25.52 13.23
C GLU A 56 -34.08 -25.90 14.26
N ARG A 57 -33.65 -27.18 14.26
CA ARG A 57 -32.63 -27.69 15.20
C ARG A 57 -31.22 -27.39 14.72
N LEU A 58 -30.32 -27.07 15.65
CA LEU A 58 -28.89 -26.86 15.41
C LEU A 58 -28.12 -28.18 15.17
N GLN A 59 -26.88 -28.08 14.69
CA GLN A 59 -25.94 -29.20 14.56
C GLN A 59 -25.46 -29.63 15.97
N PRO A 60 -25.36 -30.94 16.28
CA PRO A 60 -24.80 -31.40 17.56
C PRO A 60 -23.37 -30.88 17.78
N GLU A 61 -23.05 -30.52 19.02
CA GLU A 61 -21.77 -29.89 19.39
C GLU A 61 -20.55 -30.72 18.95
N GLU A 62 -20.58 -32.03 19.15
CA GLU A 62 -19.52 -32.97 18.73
C GLU A 62 -19.24 -32.91 17.22
N ARG A 63 -20.26 -32.60 16.42
CA ARG A 63 -20.21 -32.57 14.94
C ARG A 63 -20.16 -31.15 14.37
N ARG A 64 -19.98 -30.13 15.20
CA ARG A 64 -19.84 -28.73 14.72
C ARG A 64 -18.64 -28.53 13.80
N HIS A 65 -17.60 -29.36 13.94
CA HIS A 65 -16.44 -29.34 13.06
C HIS A 65 -16.78 -29.65 11.58
N LEU A 66 -17.91 -30.33 11.31
CA LEU A 66 -18.40 -30.60 9.95
C LEU A 66 -19.16 -29.42 9.32
N GLY A 67 -19.35 -28.33 10.06
CA GLY A 67 -20.11 -27.17 9.63
C GLY A 67 -21.60 -27.26 9.94
N HIS A 68 -22.39 -26.48 9.22
CA HIS A 68 -23.84 -26.36 9.44
C HIS A 68 -24.57 -27.62 8.96
N LEU A 69 -25.59 -28.04 9.71
CA LEU A 69 -26.43 -29.19 9.34
C LEU A 69 -27.38 -28.81 8.20
N GLU A 70 -27.09 -29.25 6.98
CA GLU A 70 -27.98 -29.05 5.83
C GLU A 70 -29.40 -29.56 6.14
N LYS A 71 -30.40 -28.74 5.83
CA LYS A 71 -31.82 -29.11 5.92
C LYS A 71 -32.40 -29.32 4.53
N HIS A 72 -33.66 -29.78 4.47
CA HIS A 72 -34.32 -30.05 3.19
C HIS A 72 -34.35 -28.83 2.25
N LYS A 73 -34.50 -27.61 2.78
CA LYS A 73 -34.45 -26.37 1.98
C LYS A 73 -33.08 -26.18 1.30
N ASP A 74 -32.01 -26.45 2.02
CA ASP A 74 -30.63 -26.36 1.52
C ASP A 74 -30.38 -27.46 0.48
N TYR A 75 -30.81 -28.70 0.78
CA TYR A 75 -30.75 -29.81 -0.16
C TYR A 75 -31.45 -29.50 -1.47
N VAL A 76 -32.69 -28.98 -1.43
CA VAL A 76 -33.45 -28.63 -2.64
C VAL A 76 -32.71 -27.56 -3.45
N SER A 77 -32.14 -26.56 -2.77
CA SER A 77 -31.36 -25.50 -3.43
C SER A 77 -30.09 -26.07 -4.07
N ARG A 78 -29.38 -26.95 -3.37
CA ARG A 78 -28.18 -27.64 -3.86
C ARG A 78 -28.48 -28.56 -5.04
N ALA A 79 -29.54 -29.37 -4.96
CA ALA A 79 -29.97 -30.26 -6.03
C ALA A 79 -30.37 -29.49 -7.29
N LYS A 80 -31.11 -28.39 -7.15
CA LYS A 80 -31.44 -27.49 -8.27
C LYS A 80 -30.18 -26.92 -8.91
N LEU A 81 -29.23 -26.41 -8.13
CA LEU A 81 -27.96 -25.88 -8.64
C LEU A 81 -27.08 -26.95 -9.31
N PHE A 82 -27.15 -28.19 -8.85
CA PHE A 82 -26.43 -29.30 -9.47
C PHE A 82 -27.01 -29.63 -10.83
N HIS A 83 -28.34 -29.81 -10.92
CA HIS A 83 -29.00 -30.11 -12.20
C HIS A 83 -28.87 -28.97 -13.20
N THR A 84 -28.93 -27.70 -12.79
CA THR A 84 -28.70 -26.58 -13.73
C THR A 84 -27.29 -26.58 -14.31
N LYS A 85 -26.28 -26.99 -13.53
CA LYS A 85 -24.91 -27.15 -14.03
C LYS A 85 -24.80 -28.35 -14.97
N GLU A 86 -25.40 -29.48 -14.62
CA GLU A 86 -25.42 -30.67 -15.48
C GLU A 86 -26.13 -30.41 -16.81
N ASP A 87 -27.30 -29.75 -16.78
CA ASP A 87 -28.05 -29.38 -17.97
C ASP A 87 -27.21 -28.48 -18.88
N LYS A 88 -26.51 -27.49 -18.31
CA LYS A 88 -25.62 -26.61 -19.06
C LYS A 88 -24.43 -27.35 -19.67
N ILE A 89 -23.84 -28.31 -18.96
CA ILE A 89 -22.75 -29.15 -19.49
C ILE A 89 -23.27 -29.98 -20.66
N ARG A 90 -24.43 -30.64 -20.52
CA ARG A 90 -25.06 -31.42 -21.59
C ARG A 90 -25.37 -30.58 -22.83
N GLU A 91 -25.83 -29.35 -22.63
CA GLU A 91 -26.05 -28.41 -23.73
C GLU A 91 -24.74 -28.05 -24.46
N LEU A 92 -23.67 -27.75 -23.72
CA LEU A 92 -22.36 -27.46 -24.29
C LEU A 92 -21.77 -28.67 -25.04
N GLU A 93 -21.91 -29.88 -24.50
CA GLU A 93 -21.48 -31.11 -25.18
C GLU A 93 -22.22 -31.32 -26.50
N LYS A 94 -23.53 -31.07 -26.52
CA LYS A 94 -24.34 -31.13 -27.75
C LYS A 94 -23.86 -30.10 -28.78
N GLN A 95 -23.62 -28.86 -28.35
CA GLN A 95 -23.10 -27.81 -29.23
C GLN A 95 -21.72 -28.16 -29.80
N VAL A 96 -20.82 -28.72 -28.97
CA VAL A 96 -19.49 -29.17 -29.39
C VAL A 96 -19.59 -30.31 -30.40
N SER A 97 -20.47 -31.28 -30.17
CA SER A 97 -20.70 -32.41 -31.08
C SER A 97 -21.25 -31.97 -32.44
N GLN A 98 -22.07 -30.91 -32.47
CA GLN A 98 -22.69 -30.36 -33.68
C GLN A 98 -21.84 -29.29 -34.38
N ARG A 99 -20.61 -29.04 -33.92
CA ARG A 99 -19.75 -27.98 -34.48
C ARG A 99 -19.32 -28.30 -35.92
N ASN A 100 -19.43 -27.31 -36.80
CA ASN A 100 -18.86 -27.36 -38.15
C ASN A 100 -17.34 -27.00 -38.11
N PRO A 101 -16.43 -27.87 -38.59
CA PRO A 101 -15.00 -27.57 -38.60
C PRO A 101 -14.60 -26.38 -39.49
N GLU A 102 -15.39 -26.11 -40.54
CA GLU A 102 -15.12 -25.03 -41.50
C GLU A 102 -15.80 -23.70 -41.12
N GLU A 103 -16.42 -23.60 -39.93
CA GLU A 103 -17.07 -22.37 -39.48
C GLU A 103 -16.05 -21.24 -39.27
N PHE A 104 -16.35 -20.07 -39.84
CA PHE A 104 -15.56 -18.86 -39.68
C PHE A 104 -16.42 -17.71 -39.13
N HIS A 105 -15.97 -17.12 -38.02
CA HIS A 105 -16.53 -15.90 -37.43
C HIS A 105 -15.50 -14.78 -37.48
N PHE A 106 -15.89 -13.54 -37.79
CA PHE A 106 -14.94 -12.42 -37.92
C PHE A 106 -14.16 -12.14 -36.63
N GLU A 107 -14.75 -12.44 -35.47
CA GLU A 107 -14.07 -12.30 -34.17
C GLU A 107 -12.88 -13.27 -34.01
N MET A 108 -12.81 -14.36 -34.79
CA MET A 108 -11.68 -15.28 -34.80
C MET A 108 -10.37 -14.60 -35.25
N ILE A 109 -10.44 -13.47 -35.95
CA ILE A 109 -9.27 -12.66 -36.34
C ILE A 109 -8.63 -11.99 -35.12
N HIS A 110 -9.43 -11.58 -34.13
CA HIS A 110 -8.97 -10.83 -32.96
C HIS A 110 -8.78 -11.73 -31.73
N SER A 111 -9.55 -12.82 -31.63
CA SER A 111 -9.40 -13.81 -30.57
C SER A 111 -8.20 -14.72 -30.84
N SER A 112 -7.52 -15.17 -29.78
CA SER A 112 -6.45 -16.16 -29.90
C SER A 112 -6.75 -17.38 -29.04
N VAL A 113 -6.44 -18.56 -29.55
CA VAL A 113 -6.55 -19.83 -28.83
C VAL A 113 -5.15 -20.39 -28.66
N ASP A 114 -4.84 -20.91 -27.48
CA ASP A 114 -3.60 -21.65 -27.28
C ASP A 114 -3.65 -22.97 -28.05
N HIS A 115 -2.82 -23.12 -29.08
CA HIS A 115 -2.80 -24.32 -29.92
C HIS A 115 -2.43 -25.61 -29.16
N ARG A 116 -1.76 -25.51 -28.00
CA ARG A 116 -1.42 -26.70 -27.21
C ARG A 116 -2.55 -27.14 -26.30
N SER A 117 -3.22 -26.19 -25.63
CA SER A 117 -4.27 -26.50 -24.65
C SER A 117 -5.70 -26.41 -25.21
N GLY A 118 -5.88 -25.80 -26.38
CA GLY A 118 -7.18 -25.55 -27.01
C GLY A 118 -8.02 -24.48 -26.29
N LYS A 119 -7.45 -23.74 -25.33
CA LYS A 119 -8.18 -22.75 -24.53
C LYS A 119 -8.08 -21.35 -25.12
N HIS A 120 -9.19 -20.61 -25.06
CA HIS A 120 -9.23 -19.21 -25.48
C HIS A 120 -8.38 -18.33 -24.55
N ILE A 121 -7.46 -17.56 -25.14
CA ILE A 121 -6.62 -16.58 -24.45
C ILE A 121 -7.34 -15.24 -24.50
N ARG A 122 -7.73 -14.71 -23.33
CA ARG A 122 -8.17 -13.32 -23.24
C ARG A 122 -6.93 -12.42 -23.33
N SER A 123 -6.77 -11.70 -24.43
CA SER A 123 -5.75 -10.66 -24.53
C SER A 123 -6.15 -9.51 -23.60
N VAL A 124 -5.43 -9.35 -22.50
CA VAL A 124 -5.43 -8.08 -21.79
C VAL A 124 -4.53 -7.16 -22.59
N ASP A 125 -5.10 -6.13 -23.20
CA ASP A 125 -4.35 -5.14 -23.99
C ASP A 125 -3.48 -4.26 -23.07
N ASP A 126 -2.42 -4.82 -22.48
CA ASP A 126 -1.41 -4.06 -21.73
C ASP A 126 -0.21 -3.66 -22.62
N LYS A 127 -0.39 -3.68 -23.95
CA LYS A 127 0.62 -3.22 -24.90
C LYS A 127 0.65 -1.69 -24.92
N ARG A 128 1.37 -1.11 -23.97
CA ARG A 128 1.61 0.34 -23.94
C ARG A 128 2.56 0.75 -25.07
N SER A 129 2.20 1.80 -25.81
CA SER A 129 3.10 2.41 -26.80
C SER A 129 4.36 2.95 -26.10
N THR A 130 5.50 2.92 -26.78
CA THR A 130 6.77 3.48 -26.26
C THR A 130 6.61 4.93 -25.78
N LYS A 131 5.82 5.75 -26.49
CA LYS A 131 5.52 7.14 -26.09
C LYS A 131 4.74 7.19 -24.77
N GLN A 132 3.73 6.34 -24.60
CA GLN A 132 2.94 6.26 -23.37
C GLN A 132 3.82 5.81 -22.19
N GLN A 133 4.69 4.82 -22.39
CA GLN A 133 5.66 4.39 -21.38
C GLN A 133 6.59 5.53 -20.96
N MET A 134 7.06 6.35 -21.90
CA MET A 134 7.90 7.52 -21.56
C MET A 134 7.18 8.53 -20.68
N VAL A 135 5.90 8.80 -20.95
CA VAL A 135 5.09 9.74 -20.16
C VAL A 135 4.89 9.22 -18.74
N LEU A 136 4.55 7.93 -18.59
CA LEU A 136 4.38 7.28 -17.30
C LEU A 136 5.68 7.29 -16.50
N ASN A 137 6.79 6.84 -17.09
CA ASN A 137 8.08 6.85 -16.43
C ASN A 137 8.52 8.27 -16.04
N ALA A 138 8.23 9.29 -16.86
CA ALA A 138 8.53 10.68 -16.52
C ALA A 138 7.73 11.17 -15.30
N ARG A 139 6.46 10.75 -15.16
CA ARG A 139 5.65 11.02 -13.96
C ARG A 139 6.22 10.33 -12.73
N ASP A 140 6.59 9.05 -12.87
CA ASP A 140 7.13 8.25 -11.77
C ASP A 140 8.50 8.78 -11.30
N ILE A 141 9.37 9.16 -12.24
CA ILE A 141 10.66 9.79 -11.91
C ILE A 141 10.43 11.07 -11.11
N ARG A 142 9.52 11.96 -11.53
CA ARG A 142 9.22 13.18 -10.77
C ARG A 142 8.73 12.89 -9.36
N TYR A 143 7.84 11.91 -9.21
CA TYR A 143 7.32 11.51 -7.90
C TYR A 143 8.43 10.95 -6.99
N LEU A 144 9.28 10.08 -7.54
CA LEU A 144 10.39 9.49 -6.78
C LEU A 144 11.46 10.52 -6.44
N GLU A 145 11.76 11.46 -7.34
CA GLU A 145 12.67 12.58 -7.06
C GLU A 145 12.14 13.45 -5.91
N PHE A 146 10.85 13.78 -5.94
CA PHE A 146 10.19 14.50 -4.86
C PHE A 146 10.28 13.73 -3.54
N ARG A 147 9.91 12.44 -3.52
CA ARG A 147 9.97 11.62 -2.31
C ARG A 147 11.39 11.48 -1.78
N ARG A 148 12.38 11.27 -2.66
CA ARG A 148 13.81 11.21 -2.32
C ARG A 148 14.28 12.51 -1.67
N ASN A 149 13.89 13.67 -2.21
CA ASN A 149 14.27 14.97 -1.66
C ASN A 149 13.63 15.23 -0.29
N MET A 150 12.37 14.79 -0.07
CA MET A 150 11.75 14.84 1.25
C MET A 150 12.50 13.99 2.26
N LEU A 151 12.79 12.72 1.93
CA LEU A 151 13.58 11.84 2.79
C LEU A 151 14.97 12.41 3.07
N ARG A 152 15.62 13.05 2.10
CA ARG A 152 16.93 13.71 2.31
C ARG A 152 16.85 14.80 3.37
N ARG A 153 15.79 15.62 3.36
CA ARG A 153 15.57 16.66 4.37
C ARG A 153 15.27 16.05 5.72
N GLU A 154 14.41 15.03 5.78
CA GLU A 154 14.12 14.29 7.01
C GLU A 154 15.41 13.71 7.60
N ILE A 155 16.22 13.00 6.81
CA ILE A 155 17.52 12.46 7.25
C ILE A 155 18.44 13.57 7.76
N ALA A 156 18.53 14.72 7.10
CA ALA A 156 19.34 15.84 7.57
C ALA A 156 18.84 16.39 8.92
N THR A 157 17.53 16.54 9.10
CA THR A 157 16.94 16.99 10.37
C THR A 157 17.17 15.99 11.50
N TRP A 158 16.98 14.70 11.24
CA TRP A 158 17.17 13.64 12.24
C TRP A 158 18.64 13.42 12.58
N LYS A 159 19.56 13.57 11.61
CA LYS A 159 21.01 13.60 11.88
C LYS A 159 21.39 14.77 12.76
N GLY A 160 20.83 15.96 12.52
CA GLY A 160 21.03 17.13 13.38
C GLY A 160 20.55 16.89 14.82
N LYS A 161 19.36 16.28 14.98
CA LYS A 161 18.78 15.95 16.30
C LYS A 161 19.52 14.82 17.03
N SER A 162 20.08 13.86 16.29
CA SER A 162 20.79 12.70 16.83
C SER A 162 22.28 12.95 17.10
N CYS A 163 22.83 14.11 16.70
CA CYS A 163 24.23 14.44 16.92
C CYS A 163 24.45 14.85 18.38
N VAL A 164 24.75 13.86 19.23
CA VAL A 164 25.51 14.09 20.47
C VAL A 164 26.94 14.42 20.05
N PRO A 165 27.62 15.43 20.61
CA PRO A 165 29.02 15.70 20.30
C PRO A 165 29.84 14.42 20.48
N MET A 166 30.33 13.86 19.37
CA MET A 166 31.25 12.74 19.43
C MET A 166 32.50 13.26 20.18
N PRO A 167 33.00 12.58 21.23
CA PRO A 167 34.33 12.90 21.72
C PRO A 167 35.27 12.76 20.53
N HIS A 168 36.01 13.81 20.22
CA HIS A 168 37.04 13.77 19.19
C HIS A 168 37.93 12.59 19.51
N ALA A 169 37.87 11.52 18.70
CA ALA A 169 38.88 10.50 18.71
C ALA A 169 40.12 11.12 18.06
N SER A 170 40.81 12.01 18.77
CA SER A 170 42.20 12.28 18.48
C SER A 170 42.93 10.99 18.79
N SER A 171 43.37 10.29 17.74
CA SER A 171 44.49 9.38 17.91
C SER A 171 45.69 10.27 18.25
N ASP A 172 45.96 10.45 19.54
CA ASP A 172 47.21 11.03 20.01
C ASP A 172 48.33 10.06 19.65
N VAL A 173 48.81 10.16 18.41
CA VAL A 173 50.06 9.53 17.98
C VAL A 173 51.16 10.39 18.57
N ARG A 174 51.69 9.99 19.73
CA ARG A 174 52.97 10.51 20.21
C ARG A 174 54.06 9.88 19.35
N ASP A 175 54.61 10.66 18.41
CA ASP A 175 55.82 10.28 17.69
C ASP A 175 56.97 10.16 18.70
N ALA A 176 57.45 8.94 18.89
CA ALA A 176 58.61 8.64 19.71
C ALA A 176 59.86 8.61 18.81
N GLU A 177 60.54 9.75 18.69
CA GLU A 177 61.92 9.83 18.20
C GLU A 177 62.82 10.55 19.21
N SER A 178 63.37 9.76 20.12
CA SER A 178 64.76 9.69 20.60
C SER A 178 65.69 10.94 20.53
N LEU A 179 66.31 11.23 21.69
CA LEU A 179 67.54 12.01 22.00
C LEU A 179 67.40 13.54 22.20
N HIS A 180 67.40 14.03 23.46
CA HIS A 180 68.61 14.52 24.15
C HIS A 180 68.30 15.01 25.58
N GLU A 181 69.30 14.87 26.45
CA GLU A 181 69.40 15.14 27.90
C GLU A 181 69.04 16.55 28.42
N ASP A 182 68.76 16.57 29.73
CA ASP A 182 68.84 17.68 30.71
C ASP A 182 67.79 18.82 30.66
N ASP A 183 66.85 18.83 31.63
CA ASP A 183 67.01 19.61 32.88
C ASP A 183 65.69 19.83 33.64
N TYR A 184 65.74 19.49 34.95
CA TYR A 184 65.23 20.31 36.06
C TYR A 184 63.72 20.67 36.17
N PHE A 185 62.93 19.92 36.96
CA PHE A 185 62.49 20.36 38.32
C PHE A 185 61.56 19.34 39.03
N SER A 186 62.14 18.67 40.02
CA SER A 186 61.62 18.32 41.36
C SER A 186 60.11 18.14 41.62
N HIS A 187 59.78 16.88 41.92
CA HIS A 187 58.95 16.36 43.02
C HIS A 187 57.62 17.04 43.42
N GLY A 188 56.57 16.20 43.40
CA GLY A 188 55.81 15.98 44.62
C GLY A 188 54.30 15.77 44.46
N SER A 189 53.87 14.54 44.24
CA SER A 189 53.07 13.79 45.23
C SER A 189 52.48 12.54 44.58
N LYS A 190 52.77 11.38 45.17
CA LYS A 190 52.05 10.14 44.90
C LYS A 190 50.58 10.36 45.24
N ARG A 191 49.67 10.23 44.27
CA ARG A 191 48.31 9.77 44.57
C ARG A 191 48.24 8.28 44.28
N THR A 192 48.07 7.57 45.38
CA THR A 192 47.76 6.16 45.47
C THR A 192 46.45 5.85 44.74
N SER A 193 46.36 4.60 44.32
CA SER A 193 45.17 3.80 43.98
C SER A 193 43.81 4.40 44.30
N ASP A 194 42.92 4.20 43.32
CA ASP A 194 41.46 4.36 43.35
C ASP A 194 40.95 5.80 43.33
N ASP A 195 40.88 6.36 42.12
CA ASP A 195 39.94 7.44 41.82
C ASP A 195 39.40 7.23 40.39
N SER A 196 38.30 6.50 40.31
CA SER A 196 37.26 6.80 39.33
C SER A 196 36.87 8.26 39.50
N LEU A 197 37.21 9.12 38.54
CA LEU A 197 36.64 10.43 38.19
C LEU A 197 37.75 11.35 37.64
N CYS A 198 37.83 11.45 36.32
CA CYS A 198 38.63 12.42 35.58
C CYS A 198 38.15 12.40 34.12
N VAL A 199 37.78 13.47 33.42
CA VAL A 199 37.40 14.85 33.73
C VAL A 199 36.40 15.22 32.62
N HIS A 200 35.21 15.71 32.97
CA HIS A 200 34.29 16.31 32.02
C HIS A 200 34.82 17.70 31.63
N THR A 201 35.52 17.82 30.50
CA THR A 201 35.95 19.11 29.97
C THR A 201 34.82 19.73 29.13
N LYS A 202 33.92 20.44 29.80
CA LYS A 202 32.99 21.36 29.13
C LYS A 202 33.64 22.76 29.16
N PHE A 203 34.35 23.10 28.09
CA PHE A 203 34.95 24.42 27.95
C PHE A 203 33.83 25.41 27.58
N VAL A 204 33.43 26.28 28.50
CA VAL A 204 32.55 27.43 28.24
C VAL A 204 33.47 28.63 28.07
N TYR A 205 33.47 29.22 26.88
CA TYR A 205 34.06 30.56 26.68
C TYR A 205 32.95 31.58 26.95
N GLU A 206 33.17 32.41 27.95
CA GLU A 206 32.39 33.62 28.20
C GLU A 206 33.16 34.79 27.62
N SER A 207 32.53 35.54 26.71
CA SER A 207 33.04 36.84 26.28
C SER A 207 31.86 37.73 25.89
N ASP A 208 31.67 38.78 26.67
CA ASP A 208 30.76 39.89 26.37
C ASP A 208 31.35 40.78 25.25
N VAL A 209 30.57 41.05 24.20
CA VAL A 209 30.68 42.28 23.39
C VAL A 209 29.30 42.67 22.87
N GLU A 210 28.85 43.86 23.26
CA GLU A 210 27.66 44.56 22.77
C GLU A 210 27.80 44.98 21.28
N SER A 211 26.70 44.90 20.51
CA SER A 211 26.06 46.06 19.83
C SER A 211 25.19 45.66 18.61
N GLY A 212 23.95 46.19 18.59
CA GLY A 212 23.36 46.85 17.42
C GLY A 212 22.52 46.07 16.39
N VAL A 213 21.18 46.18 16.52
CA VAL A 213 20.09 46.33 15.50
C VAL A 213 19.96 45.28 14.36
N ASP A 214 18.80 44.72 13.99
CA ASP A 214 17.46 45.31 13.79
C ASP A 214 16.28 44.33 14.02
N LYS A 215 15.13 44.92 14.37
CA LYS A 215 13.82 44.30 14.62
C LYS A 215 13.02 44.08 13.33
N GLN A 216 12.32 42.93 13.25
CA GLN A 216 11.06 42.60 12.54
C GLN A 216 11.10 41.07 12.28
N ASP A 217 10.28 40.16 12.83
CA ASP A 217 8.83 40.20 13.10
C ASP A 217 8.38 39.19 14.18
N ALA A 218 7.32 39.61 14.90
CA ALA A 218 6.32 38.93 15.74
C ALA A 218 6.32 37.38 15.83
N CYS A 219 6.49 36.82 17.05
CA CYS A 219 5.46 36.54 18.07
C CYS A 219 4.43 35.44 17.71
N LEU A 220 4.70 34.23 18.21
CA LEU A 220 3.65 33.33 18.70
C LEU A 220 4.17 32.66 19.98
N GLU A 221 3.65 33.11 21.11
CA GLU A 221 3.96 32.66 22.47
C GLU A 221 3.78 31.14 22.61
N ALA A 222 4.89 30.40 22.62
CA ALA A 222 4.94 29.09 23.23
C ALA A 222 5.58 29.29 24.60
N SER A 223 4.73 29.33 25.64
CA SER A 223 5.16 29.16 27.02
C SER A 223 5.93 27.85 27.14
N VAL A 224 7.26 27.92 27.10
CA VAL A 224 8.12 26.79 27.45
C VAL A 224 8.13 26.74 28.97
N SER A 225 7.30 25.84 29.53
CA SER A 225 7.51 25.38 30.88
C SER A 225 8.89 24.76 30.94
N ASP A 226 9.78 25.39 31.70
CA ASP A 226 11.11 24.89 32.04
C ASP A 226 10.92 23.65 32.93
N GLY A 227 10.71 22.51 32.25
CA GLY A 227 10.54 21.21 32.85
C GLY A 227 11.89 20.52 32.92
N MET A 228 12.41 20.36 34.13
CA MET A 228 13.50 19.45 34.48
C MET A 228 13.21 18.07 33.86
N VAL A 229 13.90 17.68 32.79
CA VAL A 229 13.77 16.34 32.20
C VAL A 229 14.85 15.46 32.80
N ASP A 230 14.42 14.42 33.52
CA ASP A 230 15.29 13.41 34.10
C ASP A 230 16.15 12.71 33.02
N SER A 231 17.44 12.57 33.29
CA SER A 231 18.47 12.02 32.39
C SER A 231 18.23 10.59 31.90
N ALA A 232 17.26 9.86 32.47
CA ALA A 232 16.87 8.52 32.02
C ALA A 232 15.88 8.52 30.82
N GLY A 233 15.16 9.63 30.58
CA GLY A 233 14.21 9.76 29.45
C GLY A 233 14.88 10.09 28.11
N GLU A 234 16.10 10.63 28.13
CA GLU A 234 16.85 11.04 26.94
C GLU A 234 17.49 9.86 26.19
N GLU A 235 17.84 8.77 26.90
CA GLU A 235 18.45 7.59 26.27
C GLU A 235 17.44 6.76 25.46
N TYR A 236 16.21 6.55 25.97
CA TYR A 236 15.18 5.75 25.29
C TYR A 236 14.71 6.43 24.00
N THR A 237 14.59 7.76 24.02
CA THR A 237 14.25 8.56 22.84
C THR A 237 15.40 8.59 21.82
N SER A 238 16.66 8.53 22.24
CA SER A 238 17.82 8.49 21.34
C SER A 238 17.92 7.19 20.54
N ALA A 239 17.73 6.02 21.18
CA ALA A 239 17.79 4.72 20.50
C ALA A 239 16.67 4.54 19.46
N GLU A 240 15.45 4.95 19.80
CA GLU A 240 14.31 4.95 18.86
C GLU A 240 14.54 5.90 17.68
N ASN A 241 15.09 7.10 17.94
CA ASN A 241 15.46 8.06 16.90
C ASN A 241 16.55 7.51 15.95
N GLN A 242 17.55 6.80 16.49
CA GLN A 242 18.58 6.13 15.68
C GLN A 242 17.99 5.01 14.84
N ALA A 243 17.06 4.21 15.39
CA ALA A 243 16.38 3.17 14.64
C ALA A 243 15.54 3.75 13.49
N TYR A 244 14.82 4.84 13.74
CA TYR A 244 14.07 5.57 12.72
C TYR A 244 14.98 6.16 11.63
N LEU A 245 16.12 6.74 12.02
CA LEU A 245 17.12 7.24 11.08
C LEU A 245 17.65 6.12 10.17
N ARG A 246 17.99 4.95 10.73
CA ARG A 246 18.42 3.78 9.93
C ARG A 246 17.35 3.34 8.95
N GLN A 247 16.08 3.31 9.37
CA GLN A 247 14.96 2.96 8.50
C GLN A 247 14.79 3.98 7.36
N THR A 248 14.85 5.28 7.65
CA THR A 248 14.72 6.35 6.64
C THR A 248 15.88 6.36 5.65
N GLU A 249 17.11 6.12 6.11
CA GLU A 249 18.30 5.96 5.25
C GLU A 249 18.19 4.73 4.34
N HIS A 250 17.68 3.62 4.87
CA HIS A 250 17.41 2.42 4.09
C HIS A 250 16.35 2.68 3.02
N LEU A 251 15.24 3.36 3.37
CA LEU A 251 14.21 3.76 2.40
C LEU A 251 14.75 4.71 1.34
N TYR A 252 15.57 5.69 1.73
CA TYR A 252 16.24 6.61 0.80
C TYR A 252 17.11 5.85 -0.20
N SER A 253 17.94 4.93 0.30
CA SER A 253 18.79 4.08 -0.53
C SER A 253 17.97 3.23 -1.51
N ARG A 254 16.83 2.68 -1.06
CA ARG A 254 15.93 1.89 -1.89
C ARG A 254 15.29 2.73 -3.00
N ILE A 255 14.81 3.93 -2.67
CA ILE A 255 14.22 4.86 -3.66
C ILE A 255 15.27 5.31 -4.67
N ASP A 256 16.49 5.63 -4.22
CA ASP A 256 17.54 6.08 -5.13
C ASP A 256 17.92 4.98 -6.14
N ARG A 257 18.02 3.72 -5.71
CA ARG A 257 18.23 2.57 -6.61
C ARG A 257 17.11 2.44 -7.66
N VAL A 258 15.84 2.50 -7.24
CA VAL A 258 14.70 2.42 -8.16
C VAL A 258 14.68 3.58 -9.15
N LEU A 259 14.99 4.78 -8.66
CA LEU A 259 15.06 5.98 -9.48
C LEU A 259 16.20 5.89 -10.52
N GLN A 260 17.37 5.39 -10.13
CA GLN A 260 18.47 5.13 -11.07
C GLN A 260 18.06 4.11 -12.14
N ALA A 261 17.39 3.02 -11.76
CA ALA A 261 16.90 2.01 -12.69
C ALA A 261 15.86 2.57 -13.68
N LEU A 262 14.89 3.36 -13.20
CA LEU A 262 13.89 4.02 -14.06
C LEU A 262 14.52 5.06 -14.99
N LYS A 263 15.49 5.84 -14.51
CA LYS A 263 16.27 6.77 -15.36
C LYS A 263 17.02 6.03 -16.45
N LEU A 264 17.63 4.88 -16.13
CA LEU A 264 18.28 4.03 -17.11
C LEU A 264 17.26 3.49 -18.13
N GLN A 265 16.14 2.94 -17.68
CA GLN A 265 15.08 2.43 -18.54
C GLN A 265 14.55 3.51 -19.49
N THR A 266 14.28 4.71 -18.99
CA THR A 266 13.84 5.84 -19.83
C THR A 266 14.90 6.26 -20.85
N ASN A 267 16.18 6.26 -20.47
CA ASN A 267 17.27 6.54 -21.40
C ASN A 267 17.47 5.44 -22.45
N LEU A 268 17.19 4.17 -22.11
CA LEU A 268 17.16 3.08 -23.08
C LEU A 268 15.96 3.17 -24.03
N ILE A 269 14.83 3.73 -23.59
CA ILE A 269 13.68 3.97 -24.46
C ILE A 269 13.96 5.11 -25.45
N LYS A 270 14.80 6.09 -25.08
CA LYS A 270 15.19 7.19 -25.97
C LYS A 270 16.03 6.70 -27.17
N LYS A 271 15.99 7.50 -28.24
CA LYS A 271 16.75 7.26 -29.48
C LYS A 271 18.25 7.51 -29.27
N GLY A 272 19.09 6.75 -29.98
CA GLY A 272 20.54 6.92 -30.01
C GLY A 272 21.28 5.59 -30.15
N ARG A 273 22.38 5.57 -30.91
CA ARG A 273 23.24 4.38 -31.04
C ARG A 273 23.95 4.14 -29.71
N ARG A 274 23.90 2.91 -29.21
CA ARG A 274 24.48 2.50 -27.92
C ARG A 274 25.03 1.09 -27.98
N LYS A 275 26.02 0.80 -27.13
CA LYS A 275 26.60 -0.53 -26.94
C LYS A 275 26.36 -0.99 -25.50
N LYS A 276 25.82 -2.21 -25.34
CA LYS A 276 25.71 -2.89 -24.05
C LYS A 276 27.09 -3.47 -23.69
N ILE A 277 27.51 -3.26 -22.45
CA ILE A 277 28.77 -3.72 -21.86
C ILE A 277 28.40 -4.50 -20.61
N VAL A 278 28.81 -5.75 -20.51
CA VAL A 278 28.64 -6.54 -19.29
C VAL A 278 29.92 -6.38 -18.47
N LEU A 279 29.77 -5.93 -17.23
CA LEU A 279 30.88 -5.79 -16.27
C LEU A 279 31.29 -7.18 -15.76
N PRO A 280 32.52 -7.35 -15.23
CA PRO A 280 32.98 -8.61 -14.65
C PRO A 280 32.04 -9.16 -13.56
N ASN A 281 31.35 -8.26 -12.86
CA ASN A 281 30.39 -8.57 -11.80
C ASN A 281 29.03 -9.06 -12.33
N GLY A 282 28.88 -9.26 -13.65
CA GLY A 282 27.61 -9.62 -14.32
C GLY A 282 26.64 -8.45 -14.55
N ASN A 283 26.94 -7.27 -14.01
CA ASN A 283 26.09 -6.09 -14.14
C ASN A 283 26.14 -5.50 -15.55
N GLU A 284 24.99 -5.05 -16.05
CA GLU A 284 24.88 -4.43 -17.37
C GLU A 284 25.14 -2.92 -17.31
N SER A 285 26.00 -2.43 -18.20
CA SER A 285 26.25 -1.02 -18.44
C SER A 285 26.01 -0.69 -19.91
N TYR A 286 25.64 0.56 -20.19
CA TYR A 286 25.34 1.01 -21.55
C TYR A 286 26.18 2.24 -21.86
N LYS A 287 26.92 2.19 -22.98
CA LYS A 287 27.72 3.31 -23.49
C LYS A 287 27.08 3.84 -24.76
N TRP A 288 26.66 5.10 -24.74
CA TRP A 288 26.16 5.79 -25.93
C TRP A 288 27.32 6.18 -26.84
N LEU A 289 27.17 5.96 -28.14
CA LEU A 289 28.16 6.40 -29.12
C LEU A 289 28.04 7.92 -29.28
N THR A 290 29.17 8.60 -29.30
CA THR A 290 29.23 10.02 -29.62
C THR A 290 28.72 10.21 -31.05
N THR A 291 27.70 11.05 -31.21
CA THR A 291 27.14 11.41 -32.51
C THR A 291 27.07 12.93 -32.57
N ARG A 292 27.48 13.51 -33.70
CA ARG A 292 27.33 14.95 -33.93
C ARG A 292 25.83 15.27 -33.95
N ARG A 293 25.36 16.12 -33.04
CA ARG A 293 23.97 16.60 -33.09
C ARG A 293 23.79 17.32 -34.42
N LYS A 294 22.84 16.86 -35.24
CA LYS A 294 22.40 17.62 -36.41
C LYS A 294 21.52 18.74 -35.85
N ASN A 295 22.01 19.97 -35.98
CA ASN A 295 21.20 21.17 -35.75
C ASN A 295 20.16 21.29 -36.85
#